data_AF-A0A259NZL1-F1
#
_entry.id   AF-A0A259NZL1-F1
#
_cell.length_a   1.000
_cell.length_b   1.000
_cell.length_c   1.000
_cell.angle_alpha   90.00
_cell.angle_beta   90.00
_cell.angle_gamma   90.00
#
_symmetry.space_group_name_H-M   'P 1'
#
loop_
_entity.id
_entity.type
_entity.pdbx_description
1 polymer ?
#
loop_
_entity_poly.entity_id
_entity_poly.type
_entity_poly.pdbx_seq_one_letter_code
_entity_poly.pdbx_strand_id
1 'polypeptide(L)' 'VTHDVEETFEIADYVYFIANGRIGAQGTPQELSRSTDPFVRQFLDASPDGPVPFHYPGMSLAEDFGVSLK' A
#
# COMPACT_ATOMS: atom_id res chain seq x y z
N VAL A 1 12.37 9.98 6.71
CA VAL A 1 11.68 9.33 5.57
C VAL A 1 12.29 7.95 5.42
N THR A 2 11.50 6.92 5.67
CA THR A 2 11.93 5.51 5.61
C THR A 2 10.74 4.66 5.19
N HIS A 3 11.00 3.42 4.81
CA HIS A 3 9.99 2.39 4.57
C HIS A 3 9.88 1.39 5.73
N ASP A 4 10.78 1.47 6.73
CA ASP A 4 10.72 0.65 7.93
C ASP A 4 9.69 1.23 8.90
N VAL A 5 8.56 0.53 9.04
CA VAL A 5 7.44 0.96 9.87
C VAL A 5 7.68 0.70 11.34
N GLU A 6 8.25 -0.44 11.68
CA GLU A 6 8.39 -0.90 13.06
C GLU A 6 9.37 0.00 13.80
N GLU A 7 10.56 0.22 13.25
CA GLU A 7 11.54 1.16 13.82
C GLU A 7 10.99 2.60 13.88
N THR A 8 10.20 3.01 12.88
CA THR A 8 9.58 4.34 12.88
C THR A 8 8.59 4.51 14.02
N PHE A 9 7.76 3.50 14.29
CA PHE A 9 6.72 3.57 15.32
C PHE A 9 7.29 3.62 16.73
N GLU A 10 8.53 3.15 16.93
CA GLU A 10 9.23 3.22 18.22
C GLU A 10 9.71 4.64 18.58
N ILE A 11 10.02 5.47 17.58
CA ILE A 11 10.68 6.76 17.80
C ILE A 11 9.89 7.98 17.34
N ALA A 12 8.90 7.81 16.47
CA ALA A 12 8.17 8.93 15.87
C ALA A 12 6.96 9.33 16.73
N ASP A 13 6.81 10.62 17.00
CA ASP A 13 5.60 11.15 17.64
C ASP A 13 4.39 11.13 16.69
N TYR A 14 4.64 11.29 15.38
CA TYR A 14 3.61 11.40 14.37
C TYR A 14 4.13 10.93 13.00
N VAL A 15 3.28 10.25 12.24
CA VAL A 15 3.64 9.58 10.99
C VAL A 15 2.71 10.02 9.86
N TYR A 16 3.28 10.15 8.67
CA TYR A 16 2.57 10.37 7.41
C TYR A 16 2.92 9.25 6.42
N PHE A 17 1.91 8.55 5.91
CA PHE A 17 2.06 7.64 4.78
C PHE A 17 1.75 8.37 3.47
N ILE A 18 2.70 8.32 2.54
CA ILE A 18 2.58 8.94 1.22
C ILE A 18 2.44 7.85 0.17
N ALA A 19 1.36 7.89 -0.61
CA ALA A 19 1.11 6.98 -1.72
C ALA A 19 0.45 7.73 -2.87
N ASN A 20 0.79 7.39 -4.11
CA ASN A 20 0.24 8.01 -5.33
C ASN A 20 0.30 9.55 -5.32
N GLY A 21 1.39 10.12 -4.76
CA GLY A 21 1.59 11.57 -4.66
C GLY A 21 0.67 12.29 -3.67
N ARG A 22 -0.01 11.57 -2.78
CA ARG A 22 -0.94 12.11 -1.77
C ARG A 22 -0.65 11.52 -0.38
N ILE A 23 -1.15 12.18 0.66
CA ILE A 23 -1.19 11.58 2.01
C ILE A 23 -2.26 10.50 1.99
N GLY A 24 -1.84 9.24 2.10
CA GLY A 24 -2.73 8.08 2.17
C GLY A 24 -3.30 7.88 3.58
N ALA A 25 -2.49 8.15 4.61
CA ALA A 25 -2.91 8.17 6.01
C ALA A 25 -1.94 9.00 6.86
N GLN A 26 -2.37 9.43 8.04
CA GLN A 26 -1.54 10.16 9.00
C GLN A 26 -2.07 9.94 10.43
N GLY A 27 -1.19 10.03 11.42
CA GLY A 27 -1.57 9.87 12.83
C GLY A 27 -0.38 9.57 13.73
N THR A 28 -0.65 9.43 15.02
CA THR A 28 0.31 8.86 15.97
C THR A 28 0.51 7.35 15.70
N PRO A 29 1.65 6.76 16.11
CA PRO A 29 1.85 5.32 15.99
C PRO A 29 0.73 4.47 16.62
N GLN A 30 0.19 4.87 17.79
CA GLN A 30 -0.93 4.15 18.41
C GLN A 30 -2.23 4.23 17.60
N GLU A 31 -2.54 5.38 17.01
CA GLU A 31 -3.73 5.53 16.15
C GLU A 31 -3.61 4.68 14.90
N LEU A 32 -2.47 4.73 14.22
CA LEU A 32 -2.23 3.96 12.99
C LEU A 32 -2.22 2.45 13.26
N SER A 33 -1.61 2.01 14.37
CA SER A 33 -1.58 0.59 14.77
C SER A 33 -2.98 0.01 15.01
N ARG A 34 -3.91 0.84 15.50
CA ARG A 34 -5.31 0.47 15.77
C ARG A 34 -6.26 0.78 14.61
N SER A 35 -5.74 1.34 13.52
CA SER A 35 -6.54 1.71 12.37
C SER A 35 -7.20 0.49 11.75
N THR A 36 -8.48 0.62 11.35
CA THR A 36 -9.19 -0.36 10.53
C THR A 36 -9.21 0.04 9.05
N ASP A 37 -8.50 1.12 8.69
CA ASP A 37 -8.37 1.55 7.31
C ASP A 37 -7.62 0.47 6.51
N PRO A 38 -8.19 -0.02 5.39
CA PRO A 38 -7.60 -1.12 4.64
C PRO A 38 -6.25 -0.76 3.98
N PHE A 39 -5.99 0.51 3.64
CA PHE A 39 -4.68 0.96 3.15
C PHE A 39 -3.64 0.89 4.28
N VAL A 40 -3.99 1.37 5.48
CA VAL A 40 -3.10 1.29 6.64
C VAL A 40 -2.82 -0.16 7.01
N ARG A 41 -3.86 -1.00 7.09
CA ARG A 41 -3.68 -2.45 7.36
C ARG A 41 -2.83 -3.13 6.31
N GLN A 42 -3.11 -2.90 5.04
CA GLN A 42 -2.31 -3.50 3.96
C GLN A 42 -0.83 -3.14 4.10
N PHE A 43 -0.53 -1.87 4.42
CA PHE A 43 0.85 -1.40 4.60
C PHE A 43 1.52 -1.97 5.85
N LEU A 44 0.85 -1.93 7.01
CA LEU A 44 1.40 -2.43 8.28
C LEU A 44 1.57 -3.95 8.29
N ASP A 45 0.62 -4.69 7.71
CA ASP A 45 0.61 -6.16 7.69
C ASP A 45 1.44 -6.75 6.54
N ALA A 46 2.02 -5.90 5.68
CA ALA A 46 2.67 -6.28 4.43
C ALA A 46 1.77 -7.21 3.57
N SER A 47 0.46 -6.95 3.56
CA SER A 47 -0.51 -7.79 2.86
C SER A 47 -0.36 -7.64 1.33
N PRO A 48 -0.28 -8.76 0.58
CA PRO A 48 -0.20 -8.71 -0.88
C PRO A 48 -1.48 -8.15 -1.52
N ASP A 49 -2.61 -8.33 -0.83
CA ASP A 49 -3.92 -7.89 -1.27
C ASP A 49 -4.39 -6.66 -0.48
N GLY A 50 -5.12 -5.78 -1.15
CA GLY A 50 -5.72 -4.59 -0.57
C GLY A 50 -5.97 -3.48 -1.60
N PRO A 51 -6.26 -2.25 -1.15
CA PRO A 51 -6.57 -1.12 -2.04
C PRO A 51 -5.40 -0.69 -2.92
N VAL A 52 -4.16 -1.05 -2.58
CA VAL A 52 -2.98 -0.85 -3.44
C VAL A 52 -2.66 -2.19 -4.11
N PRO A 53 -3.08 -2.42 -5.35
CA PRO A 53 -2.84 -3.69 -6.02
C PRO A 53 -1.35 -3.87 -6.30
N PHE A 54 -0.83 -5.07 -6.01
CA PHE A 54 0.54 -5.44 -6.36
C PHE A 54 0.73 -5.56 -7.88
N HIS A 55 -0.30 -6.01 -8.59
CA HIS A 55 -0.27 -6.15 -10.04
C HIS A 55 -0.69 -4.87 -10.73
N TYR A 56 0.20 -4.36 -11.59
CA TYR A 56 -0.18 -3.34 -12.56
C TYR A 56 -0.99 -3.99 -13.67
N PRO A 57 -2.11 -3.38 -14.11
CA PRO A 57 -2.88 -3.92 -15.22
C PRO A 57 -1.99 -4.00 -16.47
N GLY A 58 -1.86 -5.20 -17.01
CA GLY A 58 -1.18 -5.49 -18.26
C GLY A 58 -2.17 -5.78 -19.38
N MET A 59 -1.65 -5.89 -20.60
CA MET A 59 -2.41 -6.46 -21.71
C MET A 59 -2.78 -7.91 -21.41
N SER A 60 -3.89 -8.39 -21.98
CA SER A 60 -4.26 -9.80 -21.86
C SER A 60 -3.23 -10.69 -22.55
N LEU A 61 -3.14 -11.96 -22.12
CA LEU A 61 -2.28 -12.94 -22.78
C LEU A 61 -2.57 -13.05 -24.29
N ALA A 62 -3.85 -12.95 -24.69
CA ALA A 62 -4.24 -13.01 -26.09
C ALA A 62 -3.71 -11.81 -26.90
N GLU A 63 -3.74 -10.60 -26.32
CA GLU A 63 -3.17 -9.41 -26.95
C GLU A 63 -1.64 -9.47 -27.00
N ASP A 64 -0.99 -9.96 -25.95
CA ASP A 64 0.47 -10.14 -25.89
C ASP A 64 0.96 -11.14 -26.95
N PHE A 65 0.29 -12.29 -27.06
CA PHE A 65 0.62 -13.33 -28.03
C PHE A 65 0.03 -13.08 -29.43
N GLY A 66 -0.76 -12.02 -29.63
CA GLY A 66 -1.41 -11.71 -30.92
C GLY A 66 -2.47 -12.73 -31.36
N VAL A 67 -3.03 -13.50 -30.42
CA VAL A 67 -4.02 -14.56 -30.68
C VAL A 67 -5.43 -14.04 -30.40
N SER A 68 -5.88 -13.06 -31.18
CA SER A 68 -7.29 -12.66 -31.13
C SER A 68 -8.15 -13.72 -31.82
N LEU A 69 -9.08 -14.31 -31.08
CA LEU A 69 -10.14 -15.14 -31.67
C LEU A 69 -10.92 -14.26 -32.67
N LYS A 70 -10.92 -14.68 -33.93
CA LYS A 70 -11.80 -14.12 -34.97
C LYS A 70 -13.25 -14.47 -34.70
#